data_AF-A0A349EAL9-F1
#
_entry.id   AF-A0A349EAL9-F1
#
_cell.length_a   1.000
_cell.length_b   1.000
_cell.length_c   1.000
_cell.angle_alpha   90.00
_cell.angle_beta   90.00
_cell.angle_gamma   90.00
#
_symmetry.space_group_name_H-M   'P 1'
#
loop_
_entity.id
_entity.type
_entity.pdbx_description
1 polymer ?
#
loop_
_entity_poly.entity_id
_entity_poly.type
_entity_poly.pdbx_seq_one_letter_code
_entity_poly.pdbx_strand_id
1 'polypeptide(L)'
;MSVMRSLLLVGLVALVSACNSNRPSFTAMSEVELAAFNRTVPLAEQVYCVEQAGTSTYIRRRICQTYAQWLSQNERDAMRLDVLNSSPGFGLPSTIGDTPQR
;
A
#
# COMPACT_ATOMS: atom_id res chain seq x y z
N MET A 1 6.63 42.78 -23.02
CA MET A 1 7.26 41.51 -22.59
C MET A 1 6.84 41.03 -21.19
N SER A 2 6.44 41.92 -20.26
CA SER A 2 5.97 41.55 -18.90
C SER A 2 4.64 40.76 -18.88
N VAL A 3 3.68 41.13 -19.74
CA VAL A 3 2.33 40.55 -19.76
C VAL A 3 2.34 39.09 -20.24
N MET A 4 3.14 38.76 -21.26
CA MET A 4 3.28 37.38 -21.78
C MET A 4 3.91 36.43 -20.75
N ARG A 5 4.93 36.91 -20.00
CA ARG A 5 5.52 36.13 -18.89
C ARG A 5 4.53 35.94 -17.75
N SER A 6 3.71 36.94 -17.44
CA SER A 6 2.68 36.83 -16.41
C SER A 6 1.59 35.83 -16.80
N LEU A 7 1.15 35.82 -18.06
CA LEU A 7 0.17 34.85 -18.57
C LEU A 7 0.70 33.41 -18.54
N LEU A 8 1.97 33.20 -18.88
CA LEU A 8 2.62 31.89 -18.77
C LEU A 8 2.70 31.39 -17.32
N LEU A 9 3.02 32.29 -16.38
CA LEU A 9 3.08 31.93 -14.95
C LEU A 9 1.70 31.60 -14.38
N VAL A 10 0.66 32.34 -14.76
CA VAL A 10 -0.72 32.06 -14.34
C VAL A 10 -1.20 30.71 -14.90
N GLY A 11 -0.89 30.41 -16.16
CA GLY A 11 -1.18 29.11 -16.76
C GLY A 11 -0.48 27.95 -16.05
N LEU A 12 0.79 28.14 -15.66
CA LEU A 12 1.56 27.13 -14.93
C LEU A 12 0.96 26.84 -13.54
N VAL A 13 0.55 27.88 -12.80
CA VAL A 13 -0.08 27.73 -11.48
C VAL A 13 -1.42 26.99 -11.57
N ALA A 14 -2.23 27.29 -12.59
CA ALA A 14 -3.50 26.59 -12.82
C ALA A 14 -3.30 25.09 -13.07
N LEU A 15 -2.29 24.71 -13.87
CA LEU A 15 -1.97 23.31 -14.16
C LEU A 15 -1.49 22.54 -12.91
N VAL A 16 -0.72 23.19 -12.02
CA VAL A 16 -0.26 22.54 -10.77
C VAL A 16 -1.40 22.32 -9.78
N SER A 17 -2.41 23.20 -9.76
CA SER A 17 -3.57 23.06 -8.86
C SER A 17 -4.47 21.86 -9.18
N ALA A 18 -4.51 21.43 -10.44
CA ALA A 18 -5.32 20.28 -10.88
C ALA A 18 -4.74 18.92 -10.45
N CYS A 19 -3.46 18.88 -10.04
CA CYS A 19 -2.80 17.67 -9.51
C CYS A 19 -3.02 17.46 -8.02
N ASN A 20 -3.81 18.32 -7.33
CA ASN A 20 -4.21 18.02 -5.97
C ASN A 20 -5.30 16.95 -6.02
N SER A 21 -4.91 15.68 -5.88
CA SER A 21 -5.86 14.59 -5.67
C SER A 21 -6.70 14.97 -4.46
N ASN A 22 -7.93 15.45 -4.69
CA ASN A 22 -8.85 15.98 -3.67
C ASN A 22 -9.37 14.89 -2.71
N ARG A 23 -8.63 13.77 -2.61
CA ARG A 23 -8.87 12.69 -1.68
C ARG A 23 -8.32 13.13 -0.32
N PRO A 24 -9.14 13.14 0.74
CA PRO A 24 -8.66 13.46 2.07
C PRO A 24 -7.47 12.55 2.41
N SER A 25 -6.43 13.14 3.00
CA SER A 25 -5.30 12.38 3.52
C SER A 25 -5.74 11.66 4.78
N PHE A 26 -6.26 10.44 4.65
CA PHE A 26 -6.73 9.63 5.78
C PHE A 26 -5.64 9.38 6.83
N THR A 27 -4.36 9.42 6.43
CA THR A 27 -3.21 9.31 7.34
C THR A 27 -3.03 10.52 8.25
N ALA A 28 -3.53 11.69 7.84
CA ALA A 28 -3.54 12.91 8.64
C ALA A 28 -4.80 13.07 9.51
N MET A 29 -5.82 12.24 9.30
CA MET A 29 -7.06 12.30 10.07
C MET A 29 -6.88 11.65 11.45
N SER A 30 -7.48 12.27 12.46
CA SER A 30 -7.70 11.71 13.78
C SER A 30 -8.71 10.56 13.74
N GLU A 31 -8.75 9.75 14.79
CA GLU A 31 -9.71 8.64 14.91
C GLU A 31 -11.16 9.14 14.88
N VAL A 32 -11.43 10.31 15.47
CA VAL A 32 -12.77 10.92 15.49
C VAL A 32 -13.20 11.34 14.08
N GLU A 33 -12.30 11.95 13.33
CA GLU A 33 -12.56 12.36 11.94
C GLU A 33 -12.78 11.14 11.04
N LEU A 34 -11.98 10.08 11.21
CA LEU A 34 -12.15 8.81 10.50
C LEU A 34 -13.49 8.14 10.83
N ALA A 35 -13.88 8.13 12.11
CA ALA A 35 -15.16 7.59 12.53
C ALA A 35 -16.34 8.39 11.96
N ALA A 36 -16.23 9.72 11.92
CA ALA A 36 -17.24 10.57 11.30
C ALA A 36 -17.37 10.29 9.79
N PHE A 37 -16.24 10.17 9.08
CA PHE A 37 -16.24 9.79 7.66
C PHE A 37 -16.83 8.39 7.43
N ASN A 38 -16.44 7.39 8.22
CA ASN A 38 -16.91 6.02 8.05
C ASN A 38 -18.42 5.84 8.26
N ARG A 39 -19.06 6.75 9.02
CA ARG A 39 -20.53 6.77 9.18
C ARG A 39 -21.27 7.24 7.94
N THR A 40 -20.62 7.98 7.03
CA THR A 40 -21.26 8.55 5.84
C THR A 40 -21.10 7.69 4.60
N VAL A 41 -20.31 6.61 4.66
CA VAL A 41 -20.00 5.75 3.52
C VAL A 41 -20.41 4.29 3.78
N PRO A 42 -20.69 3.50 2.72
CA PRO A 42 -20.93 2.06 2.86
C PRO A 42 -19.71 1.33 3.43
N LEU A 43 -19.92 0.14 4.00
CA LEU A 43 -18.87 -0.66 4.65
C LEU A 43 -17.62 -0.85 3.78
N ALA A 44 -17.78 -1.16 2.49
CA ALA A 44 -16.68 -1.38 1.56
C ALA A 44 -15.74 -0.16 1.40
N GLU A 45 -16.27 1.04 1.60
CA GLU A 45 -15.57 2.32 1.46
C GLU A 45 -15.07 2.89 2.78
N GLN A 46 -15.46 2.30 3.92
CA GLN A 46 -14.95 2.70 5.23
C GLN A 46 -13.44 2.52 5.29
N VAL A 47 -12.75 3.50 5.87
CA VAL A 47 -11.30 3.55 5.97
C VAL A 47 -10.83 3.12 7.35
N TYR A 48 -9.84 2.24 7.37
CA TYR A 48 -9.18 1.76 8.57
C TYR A 48 -7.68 1.99 8.48
N CYS A 49 -7.11 2.54 9.55
CA CYS A 49 -5.69 2.84 9.67
C CYS A 49 -5.02 1.93 10.68
N VAL A 50 -3.86 1.35 10.32
CA VAL A 50 -3.05 0.51 11.21
C VAL A 50 -1.59 0.97 11.21
N GLU A 51 -0.91 0.81 12.34
CA GLU A 51 0.54 0.98 12.43
C GLU A 51 1.23 -0.34 12.11
N GLN A 52 1.94 -0.39 10.98
CA GLN A 52 2.64 -1.60 10.55
C GLN A 52 4.15 -1.33 10.45
N ALA A 53 4.95 -2.20 11.06
CA ALA A 53 6.40 -2.20 10.87
C ALA A 53 6.76 -2.94 9.58
N GLY A 54 7.65 -2.35 8.77
CA GLY A 54 8.21 -3.05 7.62
C GLY A 54 9.02 -4.27 8.05
N THR A 55 8.89 -5.39 7.32
CA THR A 55 9.58 -6.66 7.64
C THR A 55 11.10 -6.56 7.64
N SER A 56 11.66 -5.59 6.89
CA SER A 56 13.11 -5.39 6.76
C SER A 56 13.67 -4.27 7.65
N THR A 57 12.89 -3.23 7.96
CA THR A 57 13.43 -2.01 8.56
C THR A 57 12.91 -1.71 9.96
N TYR A 58 11.91 -2.45 10.46
CA TYR A 58 11.21 -2.18 11.73
C TYR A 58 10.61 -0.76 11.86
N ILE A 59 10.73 0.08 10.84
CA ILE A 59 10.15 1.42 10.79
C ILE A 59 8.64 1.25 10.69
N ARG A 60 7.92 1.76 11.70
CA ARG A 60 6.46 1.78 11.74
C ARG A 60 5.93 2.85 10.79
N ARG A 61 4.91 2.51 10.03
CA ARG A 61 4.19 3.41 9.14
C ARG A 61 2.69 3.25 9.37
N ARG A 62 1.99 4.38 9.41
CA ARG A 62 0.53 4.43 9.42
C ARG A 62 0.01 4.14 8.02
N ILE A 63 -0.65 3.00 7.84
CA ILE A 63 -1.27 2.59 6.58
C ILE A 63 -2.78 2.71 6.72
N CYS A 64 -3.38 3.58 5.93
CA CYS A 64 -4.83 3.82 5.89
C CYS A 64 -5.39 3.38 4.55
N GLN A 65 -6.39 2.49 4.56
CA GLN A 65 -7.02 1.96 3.36
C GLN A 65 -8.50 1.67 3.59
N THR A 66 -9.27 1.53 2.50
CA THR A 66 -10.68 1.12 2.60
C THR A 66 -10.80 -0.35 3.00
N TYR A 67 -11.95 -0.73 3.56
CA TYR A 67 -12.24 -2.11 3.93
C TYR A 67 -12.11 -3.08 2.73
N ALA A 68 -12.61 -2.68 1.56
CA ALA A 68 -12.47 -3.48 0.34
C ALA A 68 -11.01 -3.69 -0.07
N GLN A 69 -10.15 -2.68 0.13
CA GLN A 69 -8.72 -2.79 -0.16
C GLN A 69 -8.03 -3.75 0.80
N TRP A 70 -8.37 -3.69 2.10
CA TRP A 70 -7.86 -4.64 3.10
C TRP A 70 -8.26 -6.07 2.78
N LEU A 71 -9.53 -6.31 2.43
CA LEU A 71 -10.00 -7.63 2.04
C LEU A 71 -9.23 -8.18 0.83
N SER A 72 -9.11 -7.35 -0.21
CA SER A 72 -8.38 -7.71 -1.43
C SER A 72 -6.88 -7.96 -1.18
N GLN A 73 -6.27 -7.23 -0.23
CA GLN A 73 -4.89 -7.49 0.21
C GLN A 73 -4.77 -8.82 0.92
N ASN A 74 -5.64 -9.08 1.89
CA ASN A 74 -5.65 -10.33 2.64
C ASN A 74 -5.84 -11.54 1.72
N GLU A 75 -6.72 -11.46 0.73
CA GLU A 75 -6.91 -12.51 -0.28
C GLU A 75 -5.63 -12.78 -1.07
N ARG A 76 -4.95 -11.72 -1.54
CA ARG A 76 -3.67 -11.85 -2.26
C ARG A 76 -2.58 -12.44 -1.39
N ASP A 77 -2.51 -12.04 -0.13
CA ASP A 77 -1.49 -12.51 0.80
C ASP A 77 -1.74 -13.96 1.19
N ALA A 78 -3.00 -14.37 1.38
CA ALA A 78 -3.38 -15.77 1.58
C ALA A 78 -2.95 -16.66 0.39
N MET A 79 -3.21 -16.23 -0.85
CA MET A 79 -2.76 -16.96 -2.04
C MET A 79 -1.24 -17.09 -2.11
N ARG A 80 -0.49 -16.04 -1.73
CA ARG A 80 0.98 -16.11 -1.69
C ARG A 80 1.46 -17.09 -0.64
N LEU A 81 0.85 -17.09 0.54
CA LEU A 81 1.19 -18.02 1.60
C LEU A 81 0.90 -19.46 1.20
N ASP A 82 -0.20 -19.72 0.48
CA ASP A 82 -0.51 -21.04 -0.06
C ASP A 82 0.58 -21.57 -1.01
N VAL A 83 1.06 -20.73 -1.95
CA VAL A 83 2.18 -21.08 -2.83
C VAL A 83 3.44 -21.42 -2.04
N LEU A 84 3.77 -20.63 -1.01
CA LEU A 84 4.95 -20.88 -0.17
C LEU A 84 4.80 -22.12 0.72
N ASN A 85 3.58 -22.45 1.15
CA ASN A 85 3.28 -23.61 1.98
C ASN A 85 3.14 -24.90 1.16
N SER A 86 2.88 -24.81 -0.14
CA SER A 86 2.92 -25.96 -1.02
C SER A 86 4.34 -26.54 -1.00
N SER A 87 4.52 -27.65 -0.29
CA SER A 87 5.79 -28.36 -0.21
C SER A 87 6.28 -28.53 -1.64
N PRO A 88 7.47 -27.99 -2.00
CA PRO A 88 8.00 -28.27 -3.30
C PRO A 88 8.25 -29.78 -3.33
N GLY A 89 7.47 -30.51 -4.12
CA GLY A 89 7.75 -31.90 -4.49
C GLY A 89 9.02 -32.03 -5.34
N PHE A 90 9.97 -31.09 -5.21
CA PHE A 90 11.29 -31.22 -5.76
C PHE A 90 12.03 -32.20 -4.88
N GLY A 91 12.15 -33.43 -5.37
CA GLY A 91 13.30 -34.26 -5.03
C GLY A 91 14.55 -33.44 -5.31
N LEU A 92 15.12 -32.85 -4.26
CA LEU A 92 16.49 -32.40 -4.27
C LEU A 92 17.32 -33.63 -4.66
N PRO A 93 18.16 -33.58 -5.72
CA PRO A 93 19.09 -34.65 -5.98
C PRO A 93 19.97 -34.81 -4.74
N SER A 94 19.89 -35.96 -4.09
CA SER A 94 20.75 -36.34 -2.96
C SER A 94 22.16 -36.68 -3.47
N THR A 95 22.85 -35.71 -4.10
CA THR A 95 24.20 -35.88 -4.62
C THR A 95 25.09 -34.70 -4.25
N ILE A 96 25.23 -34.45 -2.95
CA ILE A 96 26.42 -33.81 -2.37
C ILE A 96 26.76 -34.64 -1.14
N GLY A 97 27.34 -35.83 -1.35
CA GLY A 97 27.58 -36.80 -0.29
C GLY A 97 28.67 -37.84 -0.56
N ASP A 98 28.99 -38.15 -1.81
CA ASP A 98 30.00 -39.18 -2.10
C ASP A 98 31.38 -38.55 -2.35
N THR A 99 32.07 -38.27 -1.24
CA THR A 99 33.54 -38.32 -1.26
C THR A 99 33.95 -39.78 -1.15
N PRO A 100 34.82 -40.32 -2.03
CA PRO A 100 35.34 -41.66 -1.83
C PRO A 100 36.31 -41.63 -0.65
N GLN A 101 35.96 -42.33 0.42
CA GLN A 101 36.96 -42.79 1.39
C GLN A 101 37.73 -43.94 0.73
N ARG A 102 38.91 -43.65 0.18
CA ARG A 102 39.96 -44.64 -0.05
C ARG A 102 41.34 -44.04 0.19
#